data_AF-A0AAV0I5N6-F1
#
_entry.id   AF-A0AAV0I5N6-F1
#
_cell.length_a   1.000
_cell.length_b   1.000
_cell.length_c   1.000
_cell.angle_alpha   90.00
_cell.angle_beta   90.00
_cell.angle_gamma   90.00
#
_symmetry.space_group_name_H-M   'P 1'
#
loop_
_entity.id
_entity.type
_entity.pdbx_description
1 polymer ?
#
loop_
_entity_poly.entity_id
_entity_poly.type
_entity_poly.pdbx_seq_one_letter_code
_entity_poly.pdbx_strand_id
1 'polypeptide(L)'
;MKDPTSGNWWLQIQGEDVGYWPSALFKALSSTATAINWGGEITNTNPDGRHTPTQMGSGHFASEGWKKAAFVRNLGYVDESCTIRDPDHDLIPLTTRAECYSVHLGNFDQTYGAHFYYGGPGLSLSCH
;
A
#
# COMPACT_ATOMS: atom_id res chain seq x y z
N MET A 1 15.04 0.55 6.39
CA MET A 1 15.88 0.78 5.21
C MET A 1 17.08 -0.17 5.21
N LYS A 2 17.66 -0.42 4.04
CA LYS A 2 18.92 -1.15 3.93
C LYS A 2 20.07 -0.19 4.28
N ASP A 3 20.90 -0.57 5.25
CA ASP A 3 22.14 0.13 5.56
C ASP A 3 23.11 -0.01 4.37
N PRO A 4 23.59 1.10 3.78
CA PRO A 4 24.53 1.08 2.66
C PRO A 4 25.87 0.40 3.00
N THR A 5 26.29 0.43 4.26
CA THR A 5 27.60 -0.07 4.68
C THR A 5 27.56 -1.57 4.93
N SER A 6 26.61 -2.03 5.75
CA SER A 6 26.52 -3.44 6.12
C SER A 6 25.60 -4.27 5.23
N GLY A 7 24.74 -3.62 4.44
CA GLY A 7 23.70 -4.25 3.63
C GLY A 7 22.52 -4.81 4.44
N ASN A 8 22.53 -4.64 5.77
CA ASN A 8 21.48 -5.13 6.67
C ASN A 8 20.26 -4.22 6.64
N TRP A 9 19.09 -4.76 6.98
CA TRP A 9 17.84 -4.03 6.96
C TRP A 9 17.41 -3.62 8.36
N TRP A 10 17.04 -2.36 8.51
CA TRP A 10 16.47 -1.79 9.72
C TRP A 10 15.00 -1.44 9.52
N LEU A 11 14.18 -1.63 10.54
CA LEU A 11 12.85 -1.02 10.62
C LEU A 11 12.92 0.08 11.66
N GLN A 12 12.56 1.29 11.27
CA GLN A 12 12.58 2.46 12.12
C GLN A 12 11.18 3.06 12.17
N ILE A 13 10.71 3.41 13.37
CA ILE A 13 9.43 4.07 13.59
C ILE A 13 9.71 5.34 14.38
N GLN A 14 9.35 6.51 13.82
CA GLN A 14 9.56 7.82 14.45
C GLN A 14 11.01 8.08 14.89
N GLY A 15 11.99 7.58 14.14
CA GLY A 15 13.41 7.73 14.49
C GLY A 15 13.96 6.64 15.42
N GLU A 16 13.12 5.74 15.93
CA GLU A 16 13.53 4.65 16.80
C GLU A 16 13.67 3.34 16.03
N ASP A 17 14.80 2.65 16.21
CA ASP A 17 15.04 1.34 15.61
C ASP A 17 14.22 0.27 16.35
N VAL A 18 13.25 -0.31 15.64
CA VAL A 18 12.32 -1.31 16.19
C VAL A 18 12.54 -2.71 15.62
N GLY A 19 13.37 -2.85 14.59
CA GLY A 19 13.65 -4.14 13.98
C GLY A 19 14.92 -4.18 13.16
N TYR A 20 15.52 -5.37 13.06
CA TYR A 20 16.78 -5.61 12.37
C TYR A 20 16.75 -6.98 11.67
N TRP A 21 17.21 -7.01 10.42
CA TRP A 21 17.35 -8.23 9.63
C TRP A 21 18.70 -8.25 8.90
N PRO A 22 19.56 -9.24 9.19
CA PRO A 22 20.79 -9.46 8.44
C PRO A 22 20.55 -9.64 6.94
N SER A 23 21.44 -9.10 6.12
CA SER A 23 21.40 -9.22 4.65
C SER A 23 21.36 -10.68 4.18
N ALA A 24 22.02 -11.58 4.90
CA ALA A 24 22.06 -13.01 4.61
C ALA A 24 20.68 -13.71 4.62
N LEU A 25 19.67 -13.11 5.26
CA LEU A 25 18.30 -13.63 5.26
C LEU A 25 17.56 -13.34 3.95
N PHE A 26 18.00 -12.34 3.18
CA PHE A 26 17.33 -11.91 1.96
C PHE A 26 18.07 -12.42 0.74
N LYS A 27 17.47 -13.39 0.03
CA LYS A 27 17.97 -13.84 -1.28
C LYS A 27 17.45 -12.99 -2.43
N ALA A 28 16.19 -12.55 -2.34
CA ALA A 28 15.51 -11.79 -3.40
C ALA A 28 15.54 -10.26 -3.20
N LEU A 29 15.77 -9.77 -1.97
CA LEU A 29 15.84 -8.35 -1.63
C LEU A 29 17.28 -7.90 -1.28
N SER A 30 18.29 -8.66 -1.71
CA SER A 30 19.69 -8.43 -1.35
C SER A 30 20.32 -7.22 -2.05
N SER A 31 19.89 -6.91 -3.28
CA SER A 31 20.39 -5.79 -4.07
C SER A 31 19.43 -4.61 -4.00
N THR A 32 18.34 -4.66 -4.78
CA THR A 32 17.40 -3.57 -5.04
C THR A 32 15.99 -4.13 -5.26
N ALA A 33 14.98 -3.31 -4.98
CA ALA A 33 13.60 -3.64 -5.34
C ALA A 33 13.36 -3.27 -6.81
N THR A 34 12.77 -4.19 -7.59
CA THR A 34 12.37 -3.92 -8.99
C THR A 34 10.91 -3.47 -9.09
N ALA A 35 10.15 -3.57 -7.99
CA ALA A 35 8.77 -3.14 -7.89
C ALA A 35 8.46 -2.75 -6.45
N ILE A 36 7.60 -1.74 -6.29
CA ILE A 36 7.09 -1.29 -4.99
C ILE A 36 5.57 -1.26 -5.11
N ASN A 37 4.90 -1.88 -4.13
CA ASN A 37 3.44 -1.91 -4.07
C ASN A 37 2.98 -1.26 -2.77
N TRP A 38 1.96 -0.41 -2.88
CA TRP A 38 1.23 0.14 -1.75
C TRP A 38 -0.23 -0.27 -1.89
N GLY A 39 -0.87 -0.63 -0.77
CA GLY A 39 -2.26 -1.03 -0.81
C GLY A 39 -2.71 -1.73 0.47
N GLY A 40 -3.71 -2.59 0.31
CA GLY A 40 -4.24 -3.44 1.36
C GLY A 40 -4.68 -4.78 0.79
N GLU A 41 -4.88 -5.75 1.67
CA GLU A 41 -5.28 -7.10 1.31
C GLU A 41 -6.48 -7.51 2.15
N ILE A 42 -7.38 -8.29 1.54
CA ILE A 42 -8.52 -8.91 2.22
C ILE A 42 -8.41 -10.41 2.03
N THR A 43 -8.46 -11.14 3.13
CA THR A 43 -8.63 -12.58 3.10
C THR A 43 -10.11 -12.92 3.00
N ASN A 44 -10.47 -13.67 1.97
CA ASN A 44 -11.81 -14.24 1.82
C ASN A 44 -11.71 -15.76 1.71
N THR A 45 -12.15 -16.46 2.77
CA THR A 45 -12.22 -17.94 2.78
C THR A 45 -13.44 -18.49 2.06
N ASN A 46 -14.34 -17.61 1.60
CA ASN A 46 -15.56 -17.91 0.87
C ASN A 46 -16.47 -18.95 1.57
N PRO A 47 -16.77 -18.80 2.88
CA PRO A 47 -17.67 -19.72 3.56
C PRO A 47 -19.04 -19.67 2.88
N ASP A 48 -19.63 -20.83 2.66
CA ASP A 48 -20.93 -20.99 1.97
C ASP A 48 -20.97 -20.41 0.55
N GLY A 49 -19.81 -20.24 -0.09
CA GLY A 49 -19.70 -19.72 -1.46
C GLY A 49 -19.95 -18.22 -1.59
N ARG A 50 -19.90 -17.46 -0.48
CA ARG A 50 -20.13 -16.01 -0.44
C ARG A 50 -18.88 -15.22 -0.13
N HIS A 51 -18.75 -14.06 -0.75
CA HIS A 51 -17.72 -13.09 -0.43
C HIS A 51 -17.77 -12.67 1.03
N THR A 52 -16.60 -12.30 1.56
CA THR A 52 -16.49 -11.85 2.93
C THR A 52 -17.22 -10.51 3.14
N PRO A 53 -17.93 -10.31 4.27
CA PRO A 53 -18.47 -9.01 4.64
C PRO A 53 -17.41 -8.06 5.20
N THR A 54 -16.13 -8.47 5.23
CA THR A 54 -15.03 -7.63 5.74
C THR A 54 -14.90 -6.36 4.90
N GLN A 55 -15.01 -5.21 5.57
CA GLN A 55 -14.80 -3.91 4.96
C GLN A 55 -13.30 -3.59 4.85
N MET A 56 -12.88 -2.98 3.75
CA MET A 56 -11.54 -2.45 3.59
C MET A 56 -11.55 -0.94 3.90
N GLY A 57 -10.59 -0.48 4.71
CA GLY A 57 -10.49 0.93 5.08
C GLY A 57 -11.73 1.40 5.87
N SER A 58 -12.43 2.40 5.34
CA SER A 58 -13.68 2.91 5.93
C SER A 58 -14.94 2.17 5.46
N GLY A 59 -14.82 1.17 4.59
CA GLY A 59 -15.94 0.48 3.95
C GLY A 59 -16.58 1.24 2.78
N HIS A 60 -16.22 2.50 2.58
CA HIS A 60 -16.62 3.30 1.42
C HIS A 60 -15.74 2.99 0.21
N PHE A 61 -16.31 3.11 -0.99
CA PHE A 61 -15.53 2.98 -2.22
C PHE A 61 -14.59 4.16 -2.40
N ALA A 62 -13.42 3.91 -3.00
CA ALA A 62 -12.38 4.91 -3.24
C ALA A 62 -12.88 6.14 -4.02
N SER A 63 -13.83 5.95 -4.94
CA SER A 63 -14.43 7.02 -5.75
C SER A 63 -15.23 8.03 -4.91
N GLU A 64 -15.61 7.68 -3.68
CA GLU A 64 -16.29 8.61 -2.78
C GLU A 64 -15.35 9.67 -2.19
N GLY A 65 -14.03 9.43 -2.23
CA GLY A 65 -13.00 10.42 -1.95
C GLY A 65 -13.00 11.00 -0.53
N TRP A 66 -12.57 12.25 -0.43
CA TRP A 66 -12.32 12.95 0.83
C TRP A 66 -13.53 12.93 1.78
N LYS A 67 -13.25 12.75 3.08
CA LYS A 67 -14.22 12.57 4.19
C LYS A 67 -15.05 11.28 4.16
N LYS A 68 -14.86 10.40 3.19
CA LYS A 68 -15.61 9.15 3.09
C LYS A 68 -14.70 7.93 2.95
N ALA A 69 -13.90 7.90 1.90
CA ALA A 69 -12.95 6.81 1.63
C ALA A 69 -11.71 6.92 2.54
N ALA A 70 -11.13 5.77 2.87
CA ALA A 70 -9.81 5.73 3.47
C ALA A 70 -8.76 6.12 2.42
N PHE A 71 -7.60 6.61 2.88
CA PHE A 71 -6.52 7.03 2.00
C PHE A 71 -5.14 6.75 2.60
N VAL A 72 -4.15 6.58 1.73
CA VAL A 72 -2.73 6.63 2.07
C VAL A 72 -2.14 7.82 1.33
N ARG A 73 -1.39 8.67 2.03
CA ARG A 73 -0.82 9.91 1.50
C ARG A 73 0.66 10.03 1.80
N ASN A 74 1.33 10.96 1.14
CA ASN A 74 2.77 11.18 1.20
C ASN A 74 3.54 9.90 0.83
N LEU A 75 3.13 9.24 -0.25
CA LEU A 75 3.83 8.09 -0.77
C LEU A 75 5.23 8.49 -1.21
N GLY A 76 6.22 7.71 -0.79
CA GLY A 76 7.60 7.88 -1.20
C GLY A 76 8.38 6.58 -1.03
N TYR A 77 9.51 6.49 -1.72
CA TYR A 77 10.45 5.39 -1.59
C TYR A 77 11.88 5.92 -1.53
N VAL A 78 12.78 5.10 -0.99
CA VAL A 78 14.21 5.44 -0.93
C VAL A 78 14.90 4.78 -2.12
N ASP A 79 15.55 5.57 -2.95
CA ASP A 79 16.33 5.09 -4.09
C ASP A 79 17.75 4.63 -3.69
N GLU A 80 18.52 4.15 -4.67
CA GLU A 80 19.91 3.70 -4.46
C GLU A 80 20.84 4.81 -3.93
N SER A 81 20.49 6.08 -4.14
CA SER A 81 21.22 7.24 -3.62
C SER A 81 20.84 7.60 -2.18
N CYS A 82 20.05 6.76 -1.50
CA CYS A 82 19.51 7.00 -0.16
C CYS A 82 18.65 8.27 -0.08
N THR A 83 18.04 8.67 -1.18
CA THR A 83 17.18 9.86 -1.25
C THR A 83 15.72 9.43 -1.31
N ILE A 84 14.84 10.14 -0.59
CA ILE A 84 13.39 9.96 -0.70
C ILE A 84 12.93 10.50 -2.05
N ARG A 85 12.22 9.68 -2.80
CA ARG A 85 11.60 9.99 -4.09
C ARG A 85 10.10 9.79 -4.01
N ASP A 86 9.38 10.72 -4.62
CA ASP A 86 7.96 10.52 -4.90
C ASP A 86 7.81 9.53 -6.06
N PRO A 87 6.78 8.66 -6.06
CA PRO A 87 6.50 7.71 -7.14
C PRO A 87 5.88 8.39 -8.38
N ASP A 88 6.32 9.60 -8.71
CA ASP A 88 5.60 10.52 -9.58
C ASP A 88 5.37 9.94 -10.99
N HIS A 89 4.10 9.94 -11.42
CA HIS A 89 3.57 9.42 -12.69
C HIS A 89 3.68 7.90 -12.97
N ASP A 90 4.35 7.11 -12.12
CA ASP A 90 4.52 5.65 -12.32
C ASP A 90 3.55 4.79 -11.47
N LEU A 91 2.60 5.43 -10.78
CA LEU A 91 1.59 4.70 -10.02
C LEU A 91 0.53 4.08 -10.94
N ILE A 92 0.38 2.77 -10.83
CA ILE A 92 -0.63 2.00 -11.56
C ILE A 92 -1.65 1.46 -10.53
N PRO A 93 -2.93 1.88 -10.59
CA PRO A 93 -3.95 1.35 -9.69
C PRO A 93 -4.28 -0.10 -10.06
N LEU A 94 -4.30 -1.00 -9.06
CA LEU A 94 -4.65 -2.40 -9.23
C LEU A 94 -5.68 -2.83 -8.18
N THR A 95 -6.73 -3.52 -8.62
CA THR A 95 -7.70 -4.20 -7.73
C THR A 95 -8.04 -5.56 -8.31
N THR A 96 -8.20 -6.57 -7.44
CA THR A 96 -8.57 -7.94 -7.85
C THR A 96 -10.07 -8.07 -8.10
N ARG A 97 -10.90 -7.29 -7.40
CA ARG A 97 -12.37 -7.29 -7.48
C ARG A 97 -12.90 -5.88 -7.25
N ALA A 98 -12.98 -5.09 -8.31
CA ALA A 98 -13.36 -3.67 -8.27
C ALA A 98 -14.77 -3.43 -7.69
N GLU A 99 -15.65 -4.40 -7.86
CA GLU A 99 -17.03 -4.40 -7.35
C GLU A 99 -17.12 -4.57 -5.83
N CYS A 100 -16.09 -5.16 -5.22
CA CYS A 100 -15.99 -5.38 -3.78
C CYS A 100 -15.12 -4.31 -3.11
N TYR A 101 -13.99 -3.99 -3.74
CA TYR A 101 -12.98 -3.07 -3.24
C TYR A 101 -12.38 -2.28 -4.41
N SER A 102 -12.28 -0.95 -4.24
CA SER A 102 -11.72 -0.06 -5.25
C SER A 102 -10.52 0.71 -4.71
N VAL A 103 -9.68 1.14 -5.65
CA VAL A 103 -8.57 2.06 -5.44
C VAL A 103 -8.69 3.17 -6.47
N HIS A 104 -8.43 4.40 -6.06
CA HIS A 104 -8.47 5.58 -6.92
C HIS A 104 -7.28 6.47 -6.61
N LEU A 105 -6.43 6.72 -7.62
CA LEU A 105 -5.30 7.62 -7.46
C LEU A 105 -5.80 9.05 -7.25
N GLY A 106 -5.23 9.73 -6.26
CA GLY A 106 -5.42 11.17 -6.10
C GLY A 106 -4.54 11.93 -7.08
N ASN A 107 -4.94 13.15 -7.41
CA ASN A 107 -4.02 14.07 -8.07
C ASN A 107 -2.96 14.50 -7.07
N PHE A 108 -1.70 14.60 -7.50
CA PHE A 108 -0.65 15.12 -6.65
C PHE A 108 -1.01 16.54 -6.17
N ASP A 109 -0.90 16.80 -4.87
CA ASP A 109 -1.08 18.12 -4.29
C ASP A 109 -0.14 18.32 -3.09
N GLN A 110 0.16 19.57 -2.74
CA GLN A 110 1.13 19.88 -1.69
C GLN A 110 0.72 19.44 -0.27
N THR A 111 -0.55 19.13 -0.05
CA THR A 111 -1.10 18.71 1.25
C THR A 111 -1.11 17.19 1.41
N TYR A 112 -1.34 16.43 0.33
CA TYR A 112 -1.39 14.96 0.36
C TYR A 112 -0.21 14.28 -0.35
N GLY A 113 0.58 15.02 -1.11
CA GLY A 113 1.61 14.46 -1.99
C GLY A 113 1.01 13.43 -2.97
N ALA A 114 1.85 12.48 -3.38
CA ALA A 114 1.37 11.28 -4.05
C ALA A 114 0.49 10.46 -3.09
N HIS A 115 -0.75 10.18 -3.50
CA HIS A 115 -1.73 9.52 -2.63
C HIS A 115 -2.76 8.72 -3.43
N PHE A 116 -3.45 7.81 -2.74
CA PHE A 116 -4.62 7.13 -3.28
C PHE A 116 -5.69 6.96 -2.21
N TYR A 117 -6.93 6.91 -2.67
CA TYR A 117 -8.08 6.46 -1.91
C TYR A 117 -8.26 4.96 -2.12
N TYR A 118 -8.70 4.25 -1.08
CA TYR A 118 -8.98 2.83 -1.15
C TYR A 118 -10.14 2.47 -0.22
N GLY A 119 -10.81 1.37 -0.55
CA GLY A 119 -11.81 0.80 0.34
C GLY A 119 -12.92 0.07 -0.41
N GLY A 120 -13.89 -0.38 0.36
CA GLY A 120 -15.09 -1.01 -0.18
C GLY A 120 -15.77 -1.87 0.87
N PRO A 121 -17.06 -2.14 0.70
CA PRO A 121 -17.87 -2.79 1.72
C PRO A 121 -17.62 -4.29 1.82
N GLY A 122 -16.91 -4.90 0.87
CA GLY A 122 -16.91 -6.35 0.70
C GLY A 122 -18.26 -6.82 0.16
N LEU A 123 -18.84 -7.85 0.79
CA LEU A 123 -20.15 -8.41 0.43
C LEU A 123 -21.23 -7.31 0.33
N SER A 124 -21.81 -7.16 -0.85
CA SER A 124 -22.82 -6.13 -1.14
C SER A 124 -23.73 -6.56 -2.31
N LEU A 125 -24.68 -5.73 -2.71
CA LEU A 125 -25.49 -6.01 -3.91
C LEU A 125 -24.66 -6.11 -5.19
N SER A 126 -23.49 -5.48 -5.21
CA SER A 126 -22.58 -5.48 -6.37
C SER A 126 -21.46 -6.52 -6.25
N CYS A 127 -21.27 -7.12 -5.08
CA CYS A 127 -20.17 -8.05 -4.77
C CYS A 127 -20.69 -9.27 -4.03
N HIS A 128 -20.51 -10.46 -4.63
CA HIS A 128 -21.05 -11.73 -4.14
C HIS A 128 -19.98 -12.79 -3.88
#